data_AF-A0A392RQC7-F1
#
_entry.id   AF-A0A392RQC7-F1
#
_cell.length_a   1.000
_cell.length_b   1.000
_cell.length_c   1.000
_cell.angle_alpha   90.00
_cell.angle_beta   90.00
_cell.angle_gamma   90.00
#
_symmetry.space_group_name_H-M   'P 1'
#
loop_
_entity.id
_entity.type
_entity.pdbx_description
1 polymer ?
#
loop_
_entity_poly.entity_id
_entity_poly.type
_entity_poly.pdbx_seq_one_letter_code
_entity_poly.pdbx_strand_id
1 'polypeptide(L)' 'MTCTSCSQSIENALQMVEGVRKAVVGLALEEAKVVYDPKLLDTNQIIEGLYPRNWIPEAMDEFEFA' A
#
# COMPACT_ATOMS: atom_id res chain seq x y z
N MET A 1 -9.23 12.99 5.76
CA MET A 1 -9.98 12.08 6.68
C MET A 1 -8.96 11.26 7.46
N THR A 2 -8.85 11.46 8.78
CA THR A 2 -7.80 10.87 9.62
C THR A 2 -8.33 9.67 10.42
N CYS A 3 -9.07 8.77 9.77
CA CYS A 3 -9.56 7.58 10.46
C CYS A 3 -8.42 6.55 10.49
N THR A 4 -7.80 6.36 11.65
CA THR A 4 -6.78 5.31 11.87
C THR A 4 -7.29 3.92 11.46
N SER A 5 -8.59 3.68 11.59
CA SER A 5 -9.23 2.44 11.13
C SER A 5 -9.19 2.29 9.61
N CYS A 6 -9.23 3.40 8.85
CA CYS A 6 -9.12 3.36 7.39
C CYS A 6 -7.70 3.03 6.95
N SER A 7 -6.65 3.59 7.59
CA SER A 7 -5.26 3.23 7.26
C SER A 7 -5.00 1.75 7.53
N GLN A 8 -5.43 1.26 8.70
CA GLN A 8 -5.31 -0.16 9.05
C GLN A 8 -6.07 -1.08 8.09
N SER A 9 -7.25 -0.65 7.65
CA SER A 9 -8.00 -1.42 6.67
C SER A 9 -7.20 -1.53 5.37
N ILE A 10 -6.64 -0.41 4.89
CA ILE A 10 -5.83 -0.33 3.66
C ILE A 10 -4.57 -1.21 3.77
N GLU A 11 -3.81 -1.07 4.86
CA GLU A 11 -2.64 -1.90 5.17
C GLU A 11 -2.97 -3.39 5.12
N ASN A 12 -4.07 -3.80 5.74
CA ASN A 12 -4.46 -5.22 5.77
C ASN A 12 -4.72 -5.81 4.38
N ALA A 13 -5.43 -5.13 3.47
CA ALA A 13 -5.60 -5.74 2.15
C ALA A 13 -4.38 -5.59 1.26
N LEU A 14 -3.51 -4.59 1.48
CA LEU A 14 -2.19 -4.60 0.84
C LEU A 14 -1.40 -5.83 1.28
N GLN A 15 -1.44 -6.20 2.57
CA GLN A 15 -0.82 -7.44 3.06
C GLN A 15 -1.49 -8.72 2.55
N MET A 16 -2.73 -8.66 2.08
CA MET A 16 -3.41 -9.81 1.44
C MET A 16 -2.99 -10.00 -0.02
N VAL A 17 -2.34 -9.02 -0.64
CA VAL A 17 -1.82 -9.14 -2.01
C VAL A 17 -0.60 -10.05 -2.00
N GLU A 18 -0.63 -11.10 -2.82
CA GLU A 18 0.47 -12.04 -2.96
C GLU A 18 1.73 -11.32 -3.45
N GLY A 19 2.84 -11.48 -2.72
CA GLY A 19 4.07 -10.75 -2.99
C GLY A 19 4.30 -9.52 -2.10
N VAL A 20 3.29 -9.03 -1.38
CA VAL A 20 3.48 -7.98 -0.36
C VAL A 20 4.05 -8.59 0.92
N ARG A 21 5.23 -8.13 1.33
CA ARG A 21 5.86 -8.52 2.60
C ARG A 21 5.44 -7.61 3.76
N LYS A 22 5.29 -6.32 3.48
CA LYS A 22 4.91 -5.33 4.49
C LYS A 22 4.21 -4.14 3.83
N ALA A 23 3.19 -3.60 4.47
CA ALA A 23 2.54 -2.37 4.03
C ALA A 23 2.33 -1.46 5.23
N VAL A 24 2.60 -0.17 5.05
CA VAL A 24 2.39 0.88 6.04
C VAL A 24 1.70 2.05 5.36
N VAL A 25 0.59 2.52 5.91
CA VAL A 25 -0.21 3.61 5.32
C VAL A 25 -0.26 4.80 6.25
N GLY A 26 0.23 5.93 5.78
CA GLY A 26 0.15 7.22 6.47
C GLY A 26 -0.95 8.08 5.86
N LEU A 27 -2.21 7.90 6.25
CA LEU A 27 -3.32 8.76 5.78
C LEU A 27 -3.12 10.24 6.15
N ALA A 28 -2.36 10.53 7.21
CA ALA A 28 -2.03 11.90 7.61
C ALA A 28 -1.03 12.59 6.65
N LEU A 29 -0.20 11.80 5.98
CA LEU A 29 0.77 12.26 4.99
C LEU A 29 0.30 11.96 3.56
N GLU A 30 -0.81 11.23 3.41
CA GLU A 30 -1.32 10.73 2.13
C GLU A 30 -0.31 9.83 1.39
N GLU A 31 0.56 9.16 2.15
CA GLU A 31 1.63 8.28 1.65
C GLU A 31 1.36 6.80 1.97
N ALA A 32 1.77 5.92 1.06
CA ALA A 32 1.80 4.47 1.27
C ALA A 32 3.23 3.95 1.09
N LYS A 33 3.72 3.17 2.07
CA LYS A 33 4.98 2.43 1.95
C LYS A 33 4.68 0.96 1.87
N VAL A 34 4.94 0.37 0.71
CA VAL A 34 4.68 -1.04 0.46
C VAL A 34 6.00 -1.72 0.11
N VAL A 35 6.37 -2.72 0.91
CA VAL A 35 7.48 -3.62 0.65
C VAL A 35 6.90 -4.86 0.00
N TYR A 36 7.24 -5.07 -1.26
CA TYR A 36 6.82 -6.22 -2.04
C TYR A 36 8.01 -6.84 -2.77
N ASP A 37 7.82 -8.06 -3.27
CA ASP A 37 8.81 -8.73 -4.09
C ASP A 37 8.58 -8.36 -5.57
N PRO A 38 9.46 -7.57 -6.21
CA PRO A 38 9.25 -7.12 -7.60
C PRO A 38 9.29 -8.27 -8.62
N LYS A 39 9.68 -9.48 -8.19
CA LYS A 39 9.61 -10.70 -9.01
C LYS A 39 8.23 -11.34 -9.02
N LEU A 40 7.39 -11.02 -8.03
CA LEU A 40 6.06 -11.61 -7.82
C LEU A 40 4.95 -10.58 -8.01
N LEU A 41 5.24 -9.31 -7.76
CA LEU A 41 4.26 -8.24 -7.76
C LEU A 41 4.84 -6.97 -8.41
N ASP A 42 4.02 -6.32 -9.22
CA ASP A 42 4.34 -5.03 -9.85
C ASP A 42 3.61 -3.90 -9.13
N THR A 43 4.20 -2.70 -9.13
CA THR A 43 3.60 -1.48 -8.56
C THR A 43 2.19 -1.22 -9.09
N ASN A 44 1.95 -1.55 -10.36
CA ASN A 44 0.64 -1.35 -11.00
C ASN A 44 -0.45 -2.25 -10.40
N GLN A 45 -0.11 -3.49 -10.03
CA GLN A 45 -1.05 -4.41 -9.38
C GLN A 45 -1.43 -3.94 -7.97
N ILE A 46 -0.48 -3.29 -7.28
CA ILE A 46 -0.73 -2.67 -5.97
C ILE A 46 -1.74 -1.53 -6.10
N ILE A 47 -1.56 -0.66 -7.10
CA ILE A 47 -2.48 0.45 -7.39
C ILE A 47 -3.87 -0.08 -7.75
N GLU A 48 -3.94 -1.15 -8.54
CA GLU A 48 -5.20 -1.79 -8.92
C GLU A 48 -5.96 -2.33 -7.68
N GLY A 49 -5.24 -2.92 -6.72
CA GLY A 49 -5.81 -3.36 -5.45
C GLY A 49 -6.33 -2.22 -4.55
N LEU A 50 -5.82 -0.99 -4.75
CA LEU A 50 -6.25 0.21 -4.03
C LEU A 50 -7.44 0.93 -4.72
N TYR A 51 -7.63 0.72 -6.02
CA TYR A 51 -8.74 1.30 -6.80
C TYR A 51 -10.14 1.07 -6.18
N PRO A 52 -10.54 -0.14 -5.75
CA PRO A 52 -11.86 -0.35 -5.13
C PRO A 52 -12.03 0.36 -3.78
N ARG A 53 -10.95 0.90 -3.20
CA ARG A 53 -10.99 1.65 -1.93
C ARG A 53 -11.08 3.16 -2.12
N ASN A 54 -11.08 3.64 -3.37
CA ASN A 54 -11.10 5.05 -3.71
C ASN A 54 -9.97 5.83 -2.98
N TRP A 55 -8.83 5.19 -2.79
CA TRP A 55 -7.67 5.78 -2.14
C TRP A 55 -6.45 5.60 -3.02
N ILE A 56 -5.91 6.72 -3.50
CA ILE A 56 -4.70 6.76 -4.32
C ILE A 56 -3.69 7.57 -3.50
N PRO A 57 -2.60 6.96 -3.01
CA PRO A 57 -1.56 7.70 -2.30
C PRO A 57 -0.90 8.71 -3.25
N GLU A 58 -0.57 9.89 -2.73
CA GLU A 58 0.15 10.93 -3.48
C GLU A 58 1.59 10.50 -3.76
N ALA A 59 2.18 9.75 -2.83
CA ALA A 59 3.47 9.10 -3.01
C ALA A 59 3.41 7.62 -2.62
N MET A 60 3.88 6.77 -3.54
CA MET A 60 4.24 5.38 -3.27
C MET A 60 5.75 5.29 -3.34
N ASP A 61 6.38 5.21 -2.18
CA ASP A 61 7.83 5.05 -2.12
C ASP A 61 8.15 3.55 -2.14
N GLU A 62 8.79 3.10 -3.23
CA GLU A 62 9.36 1.76 -3.36
C GLU A 62 10.50 1.61 -2.36
N PHE A 63 10.16 1.24 -1.13
CA PHE A 63 11.15 0.92 -0.10
C PHE A 63 11.79 -0.44 -0.44
N GLU A 64 12.77 -0.43 -1.34
CA GLU A 64 13.79 -1.48 -1.40
C GLU A 64 14.60 -1.43 -0.11
N PHE A 65 14.36 -2.40 0.79
CA PHE A 65 15.29 -2.67 1.88
C PHE A 65 16.55 -3.29 1.27
N ALA A 66 17.52 -2.44 0.93
CA ALA A 66 18.91 -2.84 0.72
C ALA A 66 19.50 -3.51 1.99
#